data_AF-A0A2A6FG82-F1
#
_entry.id   AF-A0A2A6FG82-F1
#
_cell.length_a   1.000
_cell.length_b   1.000
_cell.length_c   1.000
_cell.angle_alpha   90.00
_cell.angle_beta   90.00
_cell.angle_gamma   90.00
#
_symmetry.space_group_name_H-M   'P 1'
#
loop_
_entity.id
_entity.type
_entity.pdbx_description
1 polymer ?
#
loop_
_entity_poly.entity_id
_entity_poly.type
_entity_poly.pdbx_seq_one_letter_code
_entity_poly.pdbx_strand_id
1 'polypeptide(L)'
;MNRRLFLSSVAMLAVTATSPSFARSLSGSLPWAPMASDPPMQVLPGGWQFFTPQEAALVEAIVDRIIPADDLSIGGKEAGCAVYIDRQLTGAFGTSSRLYTQGPFLPALPTQGY
;
A
#
# COMPACT_ATOMS: atom_id res chain seq x y z
N MET A 1 -9.41 17.91 54.95
CA MET A 1 -8.57 17.46 53.83
C MET A 1 -7.13 17.34 54.32
N ASN A 2 -6.61 16.13 54.55
CA ASN A 2 -5.32 15.92 55.22
C ASN A 2 -4.16 15.92 54.23
N ARG A 3 -3.28 16.94 54.31
CA ARG A 3 -2.08 17.11 53.46
C ARG A 3 -1.16 15.89 53.46
N ARG A 4 -1.15 15.12 54.55
CA ARG A 4 -0.39 13.87 54.71
C ARG A 4 -0.94 12.72 53.87
N LEU A 5 -2.27 12.61 53.77
CA LEU A 5 -2.96 11.60 52.93
C LEU A 5 -2.77 11.91 51.44
N PHE A 6 -2.71 13.19 51.09
CA PHE A 6 -2.40 13.61 49.73
C PHE A 6 -0.95 13.29 49.34
N LEU A 7 0.02 13.64 50.20
CA LEU A 7 1.43 13.31 49.96
C LEU A 7 1.68 11.79 49.89
N SER A 8 1.03 11.00 50.75
CA SER A 8 1.19 9.54 50.72
C SER A 8 0.61 8.91 49.45
N SER A 9 -0.47 9.47 48.92
CA SER A 9 -1.11 8.96 47.69
C SER A 9 -0.28 9.27 46.44
N VAL A 10 0.32 10.46 46.35
CA VAL A 10 1.23 10.83 45.26
C VAL A 10 2.50 9.98 45.29
N ALA A 11 3.03 9.70 46.49
CA ALA A 11 4.22 8.86 46.65
C ALA A 11 4.00 7.41 46.18
N MET A 12 2.81 6.82 46.41
CA MET A 12 2.53 5.46 45.92
C MET A 12 2.47 5.38 44.39
N LEU A 13 1.96 6.42 43.72
CA LEU A 13 1.83 6.44 42.26
C LEU A 13 3.21 6.52 41.57
N ALA A 14 4.19 7.17 42.20
CA ALA A 14 5.58 7.18 41.73
C ALA A 14 6.27 5.81 41.88
N VAL A 15 5.89 5.00 42.87
CA VAL A 15 6.49 3.68 43.12
C VAL A 15 5.92 2.59 42.21
N THR A 16 4.66 2.69 41.77
CA THR A 16 4.03 1.68 40.91
C THR A 16 4.11 1.99 39.41
N ALA A 17 4.51 3.20 39.02
CA ALA A 17 4.68 3.59 37.62
C ALA A 17 5.94 2.99 36.96
N THR A 18 6.79 2.28 37.70
CA THR A 18 7.96 1.55 37.18
C THR A 18 7.58 0.16 36.65
N SER A 19 6.47 0.08 35.91
CA SER A 19 6.28 -1.09 35.04
C SER A 19 7.41 -1.06 34.01
N PRO A 20 8.16 -2.16 33.79
CA PRO A 20 9.14 -2.20 32.72
C PRO A 20 8.39 -1.98 31.40
N SER A 21 8.54 -0.79 30.81
CA SER A 21 8.15 -0.60 29.43
C SER A 21 9.13 -1.44 28.61
N PHE A 22 8.61 -2.52 28.02
CA PHE A 22 9.38 -3.30 27.05
C PHE A 22 9.50 -2.50 25.76
N ALA A 23 10.32 -1.45 25.78
CA ALA A 23 10.78 -0.79 24.58
C ALA A 23 11.72 -1.76 23.87
N ARG A 24 11.21 -2.47 22.86
CA ARG A 24 12.02 -3.32 22.01
C ARG A 24 12.85 -2.41 21.10
N SER A 25 14.11 -2.17 21.46
CA SER A 25 15.06 -1.53 20.55
C SER A 25 15.39 -2.51 19.43
N LEU A 26 14.95 -2.19 18.21
CA LEU A 26 15.39 -2.89 17.01
C LEU A 26 16.72 -2.25 16.58
N SER A 27 17.83 -2.85 16.99
CA SER A 27 19.17 -2.43 16.57
C SER A 27 19.74 -3.41 15.54
N GLY A 28 20.33 -2.90 14.45
CA GLY A 28 20.89 -3.70 13.35
C GLY A 28 20.54 -3.12 11.98
N SER A 29 20.72 -3.91 10.92
CA SER A 29 20.17 -3.57 9.60
C SER A 29 18.65 -3.74 9.65
N LEU A 30 17.93 -2.64 9.46
CA LEU A 30 16.50 -2.71 9.22
C LEU A 30 16.28 -3.54 7.93
N PRO A 31 15.27 -4.44 7.88
CA PRO A 31 14.99 -5.22 6.67
C PRO A 31 14.50 -4.37 5.51
N TRP A 32 14.30 -3.07 5.72
CA TRP A 32 13.97 -2.08 4.70
C TRP A 32 14.92 -0.89 4.82
N ALA A 33 15.23 -0.25 3.70
CA ALA A 33 15.95 1.01 3.69
C ALA A 33 14.96 2.20 3.66
N PRO A 34 15.22 3.29 4.42
CA PRO A 34 14.46 4.52 4.30
C PRO A 34 14.50 5.01 2.84
N MET A 35 13.35 5.40 2.29
CA MET A 35 13.22 5.84 0.89
C MET A 35 13.59 4.77 -0.16
N ALA A 36 13.69 3.49 0.22
CA ALA A 36 13.72 2.39 -0.74
C ALA A 36 12.35 2.27 -1.42
N SER A 37 12.12 3.13 -2.40
CA SER A 37 11.12 2.90 -3.42
C SER A 37 11.64 1.78 -4.31
N ASP A 38 10.80 0.78 -4.55
CA ASP A 38 11.05 -0.21 -5.58
C ASP A 38 10.85 0.53 -6.90
N PRO A 39 11.91 0.84 -7.67
CA PRO A 39 11.75 1.60 -8.90
C PRO A 39 10.83 0.78 -9.82
N PRO A 40 9.89 1.43 -10.55
CA PRO A 40 9.04 0.69 -11.47
C PRO A 40 9.93 -0.03 -12.47
N MET A 41 9.77 -1.36 -12.58
CA MET A 41 10.45 -2.13 -13.61
C MET A 41 10.07 -1.55 -14.97
N GLN A 42 11.09 -1.23 -15.77
CA GLN A 42 10.89 -0.63 -17.08
C GLN A 42 10.15 -1.62 -17.98
N VAL A 43 9.06 -1.17 -18.59
CA VAL A 43 8.26 -2.05 -19.45
C VAL A 43 9.01 -2.28 -20.76
N LEU A 44 9.56 -3.47 -20.92
CA LEU A 44 10.27 -3.86 -22.13
C LEU A 44 9.27 -4.15 -23.26
N PRO A 45 9.56 -3.71 -24.51
CA PRO A 45 8.78 -4.12 -25.68
C PRO A 45 8.82 -5.65 -25.82
N GLY A 46 7.65 -6.27 -25.93
CA GLY A 46 7.47 -7.71 -26.01
C GLY A 46 5.99 -8.07 -26.12
N GLY A 47 5.68 -9.36 -26.24
CA GLY A 47 4.29 -9.84 -26.31
C GLY A 47 3.45 -9.51 -25.05
N TRP A 48 2.14 -9.73 -25.16
CA TRP A 48 1.22 -9.67 -24.03
C TRP A 48 1.59 -10.73 -22.99
N GLN A 49 1.60 -10.36 -21.70
CA GLN A 49 1.93 -11.28 -20.61
C GLN A 49 0.68 -11.79 -19.91
N PHE A 50 -0.32 -10.93 -19.73
CA PHE A 50 -1.58 -11.26 -19.09
C PHE A 50 -2.67 -11.51 -20.13
N PHE A 51 -2.83 -10.58 -21.07
CA PHE A 51 -3.90 -10.65 -22.05
C PHE A 51 -3.64 -11.66 -23.16
N THR A 52 -4.71 -12.27 -23.64
CA THR A 52 -4.72 -12.85 -24.98
C THR A 52 -4.71 -11.75 -26.04
N PRO A 53 -4.31 -12.03 -27.30
CA PRO A 53 -4.32 -11.02 -28.36
C PRO A 53 -5.68 -10.36 -28.59
N GLN A 54 -6.77 -11.12 -28.42
CA GLN A 54 -8.13 -10.60 -28.59
C GLN A 54 -8.54 -9.67 -27.44
N GLU A 55 -8.21 -10.04 -26.19
CA GLU A 55 -8.45 -9.18 -25.02
C GLU A 55 -7.62 -7.90 -25.09
N ALA A 56 -6.36 -8.01 -25.51
CA ALA A 56 -5.50 -6.85 -25.69
C ALA A 56 -6.08 -5.87 -26.70
N ALA A 57 -6.57 -6.36 -27.85
CA ALA A 57 -7.23 -5.51 -28.86
C ALA A 57 -8.49 -4.82 -28.31
N LEU A 58 -9.26 -5.51 -27.45
CA LEU A 58 -10.41 -4.91 -26.78
C LEU A 58 -9.98 -3.82 -25.79
N VAL A 59 -8.98 -4.08 -24.95
CA VAL A 59 -8.49 -3.12 -23.95
C VAL A 59 -7.88 -1.90 -24.63
N GLU A 60 -7.12 -2.08 -25.71
CA GLU A 60 -6.63 -0.98 -26.56
C GLU A 60 -7.79 -0.09 -27.05
N ALA A 61 -8.87 -0.67 -27.58
CA ALA A 61 -10.03 0.11 -28.01
C ALA A 61 -10.74 0.83 -26.85
N ILE A 62 -10.76 0.24 -25.64
CA ILE A 62 -11.32 0.88 -24.45
C ILE A 62 -10.48 2.07 -24.02
N VAL A 63 -9.15 1.93 -23.97
CA VAL A 63 -8.27 3.03 -23.55
C VAL A 63 -8.28 4.18 -24.55
N ASP A 64 -8.40 3.91 -25.85
CA ASP A 64 -8.58 4.96 -26.87
C ASP A 64 -9.93 5.68 -26.77
N ARG A 65 -10.96 4.99 -26.28
CA ARG A 65 -12.25 5.63 -26.02
C ARG A 65 -12.19 6.58 -24.81
N ILE A 66 -11.40 6.24 -23.80
CA ILE A 66 -11.22 7.05 -22.59
C ILE A 66 -10.27 8.23 -22.87
N ILE A 67 -9.18 7.96 -23.58
CA ILE A 67 -8.15 8.93 -23.97
C ILE A 67 -8.07 8.90 -25.51
N PRO A 68 -8.96 9.62 -26.20
CA PRO A 68 -8.91 9.70 -27.65
C PRO A 68 -7.73 10.56 -28.09
N ALA A 69 -7.12 10.21 -29.23
CA ALA A 69 -6.13 11.07 -29.87
C ALA A 69 -6.77 12.38 -30.36
N ASP A 70 -6.04 13.48 -30.20
CA ASP A 70 -6.43 14.80 -30.68
C ASP A 70 -5.22 15.58 -31.23
N ASP A 71 -5.41 16.84 -31.59
CA ASP A 71 -4.34 17.67 -32.15
C ASP A 71 -3.19 17.95 -31.17
N LEU A 72 -3.41 17.75 -29.87
CA LEU A 72 -2.47 18.09 -28.79
C LEU A 72 -1.84 16.86 -28.14
N SER A 73 -2.45 15.68 -28.30
CA SER A 73 -2.07 14.47 -27.58
C SER A 73 -2.33 13.19 -28.38
N ILE A 74 -1.50 12.19 -28.09
CA ILE A 74 -1.67 10.83 -28.62
C ILE A 74 -2.79 10.10 -27.86
N GLY A 75 -3.36 9.08 -28.48
CA GLY A 75 -4.40 8.24 -27.88
C GLY A 75 -3.86 7.33 -26.76
N GLY A 76 -4.77 6.77 -25.96
CA GLY A 76 -4.44 5.89 -24.85
C GLY A 76 -3.67 4.63 -25.28
N LYS A 77 -3.97 4.10 -26.46
CA LYS A 77 -3.25 2.99 -27.05
C LYS A 77 -1.82 3.39 -27.39
N GLU A 78 -1.63 4.47 -28.14
CA GLU A 78 -0.29 4.96 -28.51
C GLU A 78 0.52 5.37 -27.29
N ALA A 79 -0.12 5.88 -26.24
CA ALA A 79 0.50 6.18 -24.95
C ALA A 79 0.94 4.92 -24.16
N GLY A 80 0.57 3.73 -24.62
CA GLY A 80 0.94 2.46 -24.00
C GLY A 80 0.10 2.11 -22.77
N CYS A 81 -1.10 2.69 -22.60
CA CYS A 81 -1.95 2.42 -21.44
C CYS A 81 -2.33 0.94 -21.32
N ALA A 82 -2.69 0.29 -22.43
CA ALA A 82 -3.03 -1.14 -22.44
C ALA A 82 -1.83 -2.01 -22.02
N VAL A 83 -0.62 -1.66 -22.48
CA VAL A 83 0.62 -2.33 -22.12
C VAL A 83 0.92 -2.15 -20.62
N TYR A 84 0.75 -0.94 -20.08
CA TYR A 84 0.90 -0.69 -18.64
C TYR A 84 -0.06 -1.56 -17.81
N ILE A 85 -1.35 -1.62 -18.19
CA ILE A 85 -2.36 -2.43 -17.50
C ILE A 85 -1.97 -3.91 -17.53
N ASP A 86 -1.57 -4.46 -18.68
CA ASP A 86 -1.11 -5.85 -18.82
C ASP A 86 0.02 -6.18 -17.83
N ARG A 87 0.99 -5.27 -17.66
CA ARG A 87 2.09 -5.46 -16.70
C ARG A 87 1.64 -5.33 -15.25
N GLN A 88 0.72 -4.42 -14.94
CA GLN A 88 0.16 -4.32 -13.59
C GLN A 88 -0.62 -5.58 -13.20
N LEU A 89 -1.38 -6.16 -14.12
CA LEU A 89 -2.14 -7.39 -13.89
C LEU A 89 -1.25 -8.63 -13.76
N THR A 90 -0.10 -8.64 -14.42
CA THR A 90 0.92 -9.69 -14.21
C THR A 90 1.69 -9.50 -12.90
N GLY A 91 1.82 -8.25 -12.44
CA GLY A 91 2.63 -7.87 -11.28
C GLY A 91 1.92 -7.95 -9.93
N ALA A 92 2.54 -7.31 -8.94
CA ALA A 92 2.09 -7.27 -7.55
C ALA A 92 0.65 -6.75 -7.38
N PHE A 93 0.21 -5.85 -8.26
CA PHE A 93 -1.14 -5.32 -8.26
C PHE A 93 -2.15 -6.43 -8.61
N GLY A 94 -1.96 -7.14 -9.71
CA GLY A 94 -2.85 -8.24 -10.11
C GLY A 94 -2.89 -9.40 -9.12
N THR A 95 -1.77 -9.70 -8.45
CA THR A 95 -1.75 -10.72 -7.39
C THR A 95 -2.20 -10.19 -6.03
N SER A 96 -2.56 -8.91 -5.91
CA SER A 96 -2.90 -8.25 -4.64
C SER A 96 -1.86 -8.46 -3.54
N SER A 97 -0.57 -8.61 -3.89
CA SER A 97 0.46 -9.05 -2.92
C SER A 97 0.74 -8.01 -1.83
N ARG A 98 0.40 -6.74 -2.10
CA ARG A 98 0.51 -5.63 -1.16
C ARG A 98 -0.77 -5.36 -0.38
N LEU A 99 -1.87 -6.05 -0.70
CA LEU A 99 -3.14 -5.88 -0.01
C LEU A 99 -3.22 -6.83 1.18
N TYR A 100 -3.71 -6.32 2.31
CA TYR A 100 -4.02 -7.13 3.48
C TYR A 100 -5.32 -7.92 3.22
N THR A 101 -5.19 -9.05 2.54
CA THR A 101 -6.31 -9.92 2.13
C THR A 101 -6.40 -11.20 2.96
N GLN A 102 -5.45 -11.41 3.87
CA GLN A 102 -5.41 -12.57 4.76
C GLN A 102 -5.65 -12.11 6.18
N GLY A 103 -6.54 -12.82 6.87
CA GLY A 103 -6.87 -12.53 8.26
C GLY A 103 -5.70 -12.76 9.23
N PRO A 104 -5.94 -12.60 10.54
CA PRO A 104 -7.26 -12.35 11.14
C PRO A 104 -7.74 -10.90 10.92
N PHE A 105 -8.93 -10.76 10.33
CA PHE A 105 -9.63 -9.47 10.31
C PHE A 105 -10.31 -9.25 11.66
N LEU A 106 -10.06 -8.11 12.28
CA LEU A 106 -10.77 -7.73 13.50
C LEU A 106 -12.14 -7.13 13.14
N PRO A 107 -13.14 -7.28 14.01
CA PRO A 107 -14.40 -6.56 13.84
C PRO A 107 -14.13 -5.06 13.77
N ALA A 108 -14.71 -4.39 12.76
CA ALA A 108 -14.58 -2.96 12.59
C ALA A 108 -15.17 -2.22 13.80
N LEU A 109 -14.55 -1.10 14.18
CA LEU A 109 -15.11 -0.19 15.18
C LEU A 109 -16.31 0.57 14.59
N PRO A 110 -17.27 1.04 15.42
CA PRO A 110 -18.37 1.88 14.96
C PRO A 110 -17.94 3.15 14.21
N THR A 111 -16.69 3.58 14.40
CA THR A 111 -16.09 4.75 13.75
C THR A 111 -15.43 4.45 12.40
N GLN A 112 -15.26 3.18 12.02
CA GLN A 112 -14.54 2.79 10.81
C GLN A 112 -15.41 2.69 9.55
N GLY A 113 -16.69 3.07 9.63
CA GLY A 113 -17.59 3.07 8.48
C GLY A 113 -17.98 1.66 8.03
N TYR A 114 -18.61 1.58 6.85
CA TYR A 114 -19.06 0.33 6.20
C TYR A 114 -18.21 0.06 4.96
#